data_AF-A0A9P9WU07-F1
#
_entry.id   AF-A0A9P9WU07-F1
#
_cell.length_a   1.000
_cell.length_b   1.000
_cell.length_c   1.000
_cell.angle_alpha   90.00
_cell.angle_beta   90.00
_cell.angle_gamma   90.00
#
_symmetry.space_group_name_H-M   'P 1'
#
loop_
_entity.id
_entity.type
_entity.pdbx_description
1 polymer ?
#
loop_
_entity_poly.entity_id
_entity_poly.type
_entity_poly.pdbx_seq_one_letter_code
_entity_poly.pdbx_strand_id
1 'polypeptide(L)'
;MAEPAPPTIPFLKQAFLKLLEALGGKARVCLFMDGLDEYAREHLDMINLFRSCARLPHVKLCLSSRPLTVFEQAFSALPGMKLQNFTKGDIRHYVKSNLYGHPHMEQLSRRYPKDGPQLLNEIVEKSMGVFLWVKIVVRSLLQGLCDFNRISDLKKRVPYLPEDLEALYAHILRNIDPLYHAQASKIFQIVRLAQRHSSDRVTLLNLSWADDEDDEWAEAAPMQPLPEDDISFRCETTDARLKSACAGLLESNDVRFSDLRRDVWDGLISRTSGTGFSPHLAMLKSSVLHLKALDTSFRLPRHATEDTEHCLSSLDMRIIAEALQYAPVAEDDLGVEFPGLLDQLDIVASQQWFVWNKSAMHWSYGIDLPGIKPIGKASTFYEVAKCMGLEHYTSLKYETAEIVDQQVNQHLPMQSIPFISRVGNPQTYCPDLEQMRYALRNGTSPNLTPSRITP
;
A
#
# COMPACT_ATOMS: atom_id res chain seq x y z
N MET A 1 -28.35 -9.06 -18.65
CA MET A 1 -27.76 -10.40 -18.42
C MET A 1 -27.15 -10.36 -17.04
N ALA A 2 -27.52 -11.27 -16.15
CA ALA A 2 -26.88 -11.38 -14.83
C ALA A 2 -25.40 -11.70 -15.02
N GLU A 3 -24.52 -11.09 -14.21
CA GLU A 3 -23.12 -11.49 -14.18
C GLU A 3 -23.03 -13.00 -13.87
N PRO A 4 -22.14 -13.74 -14.57
CA PRO A 4 -21.94 -15.14 -14.26
C PRO A 4 -21.46 -15.26 -12.81
N ALA A 5 -22.08 -16.17 -12.06
CA ALA A 5 -21.68 -16.45 -10.69
C ALA A 5 -20.16 -16.73 -10.63
N PRO A 6 -19.46 -16.25 -9.59
CA PRO A 6 -18.04 -16.44 -9.47
C PRO A 6 -17.69 -17.95 -9.49
N PRO A 7 -16.59 -18.34 -10.15
CA PRO A 7 -16.22 -19.74 -10.29
C PRO A 7 -16.02 -20.38 -8.92
N THR A 8 -16.60 -21.57 -8.74
CA THR A 8 -16.47 -22.31 -7.48
C THR A 8 -15.07 -22.91 -7.34
N ILE A 9 -14.60 -23.12 -6.10
CA ILE A 9 -13.29 -23.75 -5.85
C ILE A 9 -13.16 -25.12 -6.54
N PRO A 10 -14.15 -26.04 -6.50
CA PRO A 10 -14.06 -27.29 -7.24
C PRO A 10 -13.88 -27.09 -8.75
N PHE A 11 -14.58 -26.11 -9.33
CA PHE A 11 -14.43 -25.76 -10.73
C PHE A 11 -13.01 -25.25 -11.03
N LEU A 12 -12.48 -24.35 -10.21
CA LEU A 12 -11.12 -23.81 -10.36
C LEU A 12 -10.06 -24.93 -10.26
N LYS A 13 -10.18 -25.83 -9.29
CA LYS A 13 -9.28 -26.99 -9.14
C LYS A 13 -9.30 -27.88 -10.39
N GLN A 14 -10.49 -28.17 -10.92
CA GLN A 14 -10.63 -28.99 -12.11
C GLN A 14 -10.08 -28.30 -13.37
N ALA A 15 -10.37 -27.01 -13.54
CA ALA A 15 -9.86 -26.22 -14.65
C ALA A 15 -8.32 -26.14 -14.61
N PHE A 16 -7.74 -25.93 -13.43
CA PHE A 16 -6.30 -25.90 -13.23
C PHE A 16 -5.63 -27.23 -13.60
N LEU A 17 -6.19 -28.37 -13.14
CA LEU A 17 -5.66 -29.69 -13.51
C LEU A 17 -5.74 -29.94 -15.02
N LYS A 18 -6.89 -29.65 -15.66
CA LYS A 18 -7.04 -29.77 -17.11
C LYS A 18 -6.06 -28.92 -17.89
N LEU A 19 -5.77 -27.71 -17.40
CA LEU A 19 -4.76 -26.83 -17.99
C LEU A 19 -3.37 -27.49 -17.93
N LEU A 20 -2.97 -28.00 -16.77
CA LEU A 20 -1.68 -28.68 -16.63
C LEU A 20 -1.60 -29.93 -17.51
N GLU A 21 -2.66 -30.71 -17.63
CA GLU A 21 -2.73 -31.87 -18.53
C GLU A 21 -2.57 -31.45 -20.00
N ALA A 22 -3.27 -30.39 -20.43
CA ALA A 22 -3.23 -29.90 -21.82
C ALA A 22 -1.87 -29.32 -22.23
N LEU A 23 -1.02 -28.95 -21.26
CA LEU A 23 0.37 -28.54 -21.46
C LEU A 23 1.32 -29.73 -21.61
N GLY A 24 0.85 -30.96 -21.37
CA GLY A 24 1.61 -32.19 -21.57
C GLY A 24 2.14 -32.29 -22.99
N GLY A 25 3.46 -32.49 -23.12
CA GLY A 25 4.14 -32.54 -24.42
C GLY A 25 4.38 -31.19 -25.10
N LYS A 26 3.86 -30.08 -24.55
CA LYS A 26 4.03 -28.72 -25.09
C LYS A 26 4.99 -27.88 -24.25
N ALA A 27 4.94 -28.02 -22.93
CA ALA A 27 5.77 -27.24 -22.01
C ALA A 27 6.14 -28.06 -20.77
N ARG A 28 7.27 -27.69 -20.15
CA ARG A 28 7.62 -28.11 -18.79
C ARG A 28 7.20 -27.02 -17.83
N VAL A 29 6.47 -27.39 -16.79
CA VAL A 29 5.89 -26.45 -15.82
C VAL A 29 6.59 -26.65 -14.48
N CYS A 30 6.99 -25.54 -13.83
CA CYS A 30 7.50 -25.55 -12.46
C CYS A 30 6.68 -24.56 -11.64
N LEU A 31 6.06 -25.03 -10.56
CA LEU A 31 5.22 -24.22 -9.68
C LEU A 31 5.91 -24.04 -8.33
N PHE A 32 6.00 -22.78 -7.88
CA PHE A 32 6.50 -22.41 -6.57
C PHE A 32 5.32 -21.92 -5.74
N MET A 33 5.02 -22.62 -4.65
CA MET A 33 3.95 -22.25 -3.72
C MET A 33 4.58 -21.83 -2.41
N ASP A 34 4.50 -20.53 -2.12
CA ASP A 34 4.90 -19.96 -0.85
C ASP A 34 3.75 -20.08 0.17
N GLY A 35 4.04 -20.51 1.40
CA GLY A 35 3.06 -20.50 2.51
C GLY A 35 1.80 -21.38 2.36
N LEU A 36 1.93 -22.70 2.20
CA LEU A 36 0.74 -23.58 2.12
C LEU A 36 -0.16 -23.54 3.38
N ASP A 37 0.41 -23.22 4.53
CA ASP A 37 -0.30 -23.08 5.81
C ASP A 37 -1.18 -21.83 5.90
N GLU A 38 -1.05 -20.88 4.97
CA GLU A 38 -1.91 -19.70 4.88
C GLU A 38 -3.28 -20.02 4.27
N TYR A 39 -3.45 -21.21 3.70
CA TYR A 39 -4.73 -21.64 3.15
C TYR A 39 -5.75 -21.87 4.27
N ALA A 40 -6.59 -20.87 4.52
CA ALA A 40 -7.55 -20.84 5.63
C ALA A 40 -8.65 -21.93 5.61
N ARG A 41 -8.69 -22.81 4.60
CA ARG A 41 -9.63 -23.94 4.50
C ARG A 41 -8.90 -25.25 4.82
N GLU A 42 -9.47 -26.38 4.39
CA GLU A 42 -8.90 -27.69 4.69
C GLU A 42 -7.56 -27.92 3.97
N HIS A 43 -6.47 -28.10 4.72
CA HIS A 43 -5.15 -28.37 4.15
C HIS A 43 -5.09 -29.67 3.33
N LEU A 44 -5.93 -30.67 3.68
CA LEU A 44 -5.98 -31.95 2.98
C LEU A 44 -6.39 -31.80 1.51
N ASP A 45 -7.27 -30.84 1.24
CA ASP A 45 -7.71 -30.49 -0.11
C ASP A 45 -6.56 -30.01 -1.00
N MET A 46 -5.68 -29.17 -0.46
CA MET A 46 -4.49 -28.67 -1.17
C MET A 46 -3.45 -29.78 -1.37
N ILE A 47 -3.25 -30.61 -0.35
CA ILE A 47 -2.37 -31.79 -0.45
C ILE A 47 -2.82 -32.70 -1.60
N ASN A 48 -4.11 -32.98 -1.70
CA ASN A 48 -4.67 -33.83 -2.76
C ASN A 48 -4.52 -33.21 -4.15
N LEU A 49 -4.73 -31.90 -4.27
CA LEU A 49 -4.51 -31.15 -5.52
C LEU A 49 -3.05 -31.28 -5.98
N PHE A 50 -2.08 -30.93 -5.11
CA PHE A 50 -0.67 -30.96 -5.48
C PHE A 50 -0.15 -32.37 -5.74
N ARG A 51 -0.62 -33.38 -5.01
CA ARG A 51 -0.32 -34.79 -5.32
C ARG A 51 -0.82 -35.18 -6.71
N SER A 52 -1.98 -34.67 -7.12
CA SER A 52 -2.53 -34.91 -8.47
C SER A 52 -1.66 -34.22 -9.53
N CYS A 53 -1.27 -32.96 -9.30
CA CYS A 53 -0.36 -32.24 -10.20
C CYS A 53 1.01 -32.93 -10.33
N ALA A 54 1.57 -33.44 -9.23
CA ALA A 54 2.88 -34.09 -9.20
C ALA A 54 2.93 -35.44 -9.96
N ARG A 55 1.78 -36.03 -10.30
CA ARG A 55 1.71 -37.24 -11.16
C ARG A 55 2.00 -36.92 -12.62
N LEU A 56 1.90 -35.66 -13.03
CA LEU A 56 2.17 -35.23 -14.39
C LEU A 56 3.69 -35.11 -14.59
N PRO A 57 4.31 -35.85 -15.53
CA PRO A 57 5.76 -35.96 -15.65
C PRO A 57 6.46 -34.65 -16.08
N HIS A 58 5.70 -33.72 -16.69
CA HIS A 58 6.19 -32.41 -17.12
C HIS A 58 5.98 -31.32 -16.06
N VAL A 59 5.40 -31.64 -14.90
CA VAL A 59 5.14 -30.69 -13.82
C VAL A 59 6.08 -30.95 -12.65
N LYS A 60 6.74 -29.89 -12.18
CA LYS A 60 7.51 -29.87 -10.93
C LYS A 60 6.86 -28.92 -9.93
N LEU A 61 6.92 -29.28 -8.66
CA LEU A 61 6.39 -28.48 -7.57
C LEU A 61 7.50 -28.19 -6.56
N CYS A 62 7.58 -26.95 -6.11
CA CYS A 62 8.34 -26.52 -4.96
C CYS A 62 7.36 -25.89 -3.97
N LEU A 63 7.11 -26.57 -2.87
CA LEU A 63 6.11 -26.20 -1.88
C LEU A 63 6.82 -25.78 -0.59
N SER A 64 6.37 -24.71 0.06
CA SER A 64 6.83 -24.31 1.37
C SER A 64 5.67 -24.13 2.34
N SER A 65 5.92 -24.35 3.62
CA SER A 65 4.93 -24.18 4.69
C SER A 65 5.61 -24.06 6.06
N ARG A 66 4.90 -23.57 7.06
CA ARG A 66 5.22 -23.85 8.47
C ARG A 66 5.25 -25.37 8.72
N PRO A 67 5.99 -25.87 9.73
CA PRO A 67 6.13 -27.30 10.01
C PRO A 67 4.87 -27.88 10.69
N LEU A 68 3.74 -27.83 9.99
CA LEU A 68 2.49 -28.43 10.45
C LEU A 68 2.51 -29.94 10.20
N THR A 69 2.08 -30.72 11.19
CA THR A 69 2.05 -32.19 11.14
C THR A 69 1.39 -32.74 9.88
N VAL A 70 0.32 -32.08 9.40
CA VAL A 70 -0.42 -32.52 8.20
C VAL A 70 0.45 -32.50 6.95
N PHE A 71 1.32 -31.48 6.78
CA PHE A 71 2.22 -31.38 5.63
C PHE A 71 3.45 -32.25 5.82
N GLU A 72 4.02 -32.30 7.03
CA GLU A 72 5.17 -33.18 7.32
C GLU A 72 4.81 -34.65 7.05
N GLN A 73 3.63 -35.11 7.48
CA GLN A 73 3.17 -36.46 7.20
C GLN A 73 2.90 -36.68 5.71
N ALA A 74 2.18 -35.74 5.07
CA ALA A 74 1.78 -35.89 3.67
C ALA A 74 2.95 -35.93 2.69
N PHE A 75 4.04 -35.22 2.98
CA PHE A 75 5.20 -35.07 2.09
C PHE A 75 6.48 -35.73 2.62
N SER A 76 6.42 -36.48 3.73
CA SER A 76 7.56 -37.15 4.37
C SER A 76 8.44 -37.99 3.43
N ALA A 77 7.84 -38.60 2.40
CA ALA A 77 8.56 -39.44 1.44
C ALA A 77 9.16 -38.67 0.26
N LEU A 78 8.94 -37.35 0.17
CA LEU A 78 9.42 -36.50 -0.92
C LEU A 78 10.69 -35.75 -0.52
N PRO A 79 11.49 -35.27 -1.51
CA PRO A 79 12.60 -34.37 -1.21
C PRO A 79 12.11 -33.12 -0.50
N GLY A 80 12.71 -32.81 0.64
CA GLY A 80 12.38 -31.64 1.44
C GLY A 80 13.57 -31.16 2.25
N MET A 81 13.54 -29.90 2.66
CA MET A 81 14.54 -29.32 3.54
C MET A 81 13.87 -28.46 4.60
N LYS A 82 14.43 -28.46 5.82
CA LYS A 82 14.04 -27.56 6.90
C LYS A 82 14.96 -26.34 6.85
N LEU A 83 14.45 -25.20 6.36
CA LEU A 83 15.26 -24.00 6.11
C LEU A 83 16.03 -23.54 7.35
N GLN A 84 15.44 -23.66 8.54
CA GLN A 84 16.08 -23.31 9.81
C GLN A 84 17.38 -24.08 10.10
N ASN A 85 17.57 -25.24 9.48
CA ASN A 85 18.80 -26.01 9.65
C ASN A 85 19.96 -25.45 8.81
N PHE A 86 19.67 -24.65 7.78
CA PHE A 86 20.65 -24.09 6.86
C PHE A 86 21.02 -22.65 7.18
N THR A 87 20.19 -21.92 7.94
CA THR A 87 20.45 -20.51 8.28
C THR A 87 21.46 -20.33 9.41
N LYS A 88 21.80 -21.37 10.18
CA LYS A 88 22.72 -21.27 11.34
C LYS A 88 24.09 -20.67 10.97
N GLY A 89 24.64 -21.05 9.81
CA GLY A 89 25.93 -20.55 9.33
C GLY A 89 25.88 -19.05 9.04
N ASP A 90 24.88 -18.62 8.29
CA ASP A 90 24.68 -17.22 7.90
C ASP A 90 24.34 -16.35 9.11
N ILE A 91 23.54 -16.85 10.04
CA ILE A 91 23.23 -16.18 11.31
C ILE A 91 24.51 -15.97 12.12
N ARG A 92 25.34 -17.01 12.24
CA ARG A 92 26.63 -16.90 12.95
C ARG A 92 27.52 -15.86 12.29
N HIS A 93 27.59 -15.85 10.96
CA HIS A 93 28.35 -14.85 10.21
C HIS A 93 27.80 -13.44 10.47
N TYR A 94 26.49 -13.24 10.33
CA TYR A 94 25.83 -11.96 10.57
C TYR A 94 26.09 -11.41 11.98
N VAL A 95 25.85 -12.21 13.02
CA VAL A 95 26.08 -11.80 14.41
C VAL A 95 27.55 -11.45 14.63
N LYS A 96 28.47 -12.26 14.08
CA LYS A 96 29.90 -12.00 14.21
C LYS A 96 30.30 -10.68 13.56
N SER A 97 29.90 -10.47 12.31
CA SER A 97 30.24 -9.26 11.55
C SER A 97 29.70 -7.99 12.20
N ASN A 98 28.52 -8.03 12.80
CA ASN A 98 27.93 -6.87 13.48
C ASN A 98 28.51 -6.65 14.88
N LEU A 99 28.50 -7.66 15.75
CA LEU A 99 28.93 -7.50 17.15
C LEU A 99 30.44 -7.30 17.25
N TYR A 100 31.25 -8.12 16.57
CA TYR A 100 32.71 -8.02 16.67
C TYR A 100 33.30 -6.87 15.85
N GLY A 101 32.50 -6.24 14.99
CA GLY A 101 32.85 -4.95 14.37
C GLY A 101 32.78 -3.78 15.35
N HIS A 102 32.14 -3.94 16.52
CA HIS A 102 32.01 -2.89 17.51
C HIS A 102 33.29 -2.79 18.38
N PRO A 103 33.92 -1.61 18.52
CA PRO A 103 35.20 -1.45 19.24
C PRO A 103 35.16 -1.96 20.69
N HIS A 104 34.06 -1.70 21.42
CA HIS A 104 33.89 -2.19 22.80
C HIS A 104 33.80 -3.72 22.87
N MET A 105 33.14 -4.36 21.90
CA MET A 105 33.03 -5.82 21.86
C MET A 105 34.39 -6.46 21.55
N GLU A 106 35.20 -5.82 20.71
CA GLU A 106 36.58 -6.26 20.45
C GLU A 106 37.42 -6.25 21.74
N GLN A 107 37.37 -5.16 22.51
CA GLN A 107 38.08 -5.05 23.80
C GLN A 107 37.59 -6.11 24.80
N LEU A 108 36.28 -6.27 24.94
CA LEU A 108 35.68 -7.28 25.81
C LEU A 108 36.09 -8.71 25.40
N SER A 109 36.14 -8.99 24.09
CA SER A 109 36.55 -10.31 23.57
C SER A 109 38.03 -10.61 23.83
N ARG A 110 38.90 -9.61 23.79
CA ARG A 110 40.32 -9.76 24.18
C ARG A 110 40.47 -10.05 25.68
N ARG A 111 39.67 -9.39 26.51
CA ARG A 111 39.71 -9.55 27.98
C ARG A 111 39.07 -10.85 28.45
N TYR A 112 37.99 -11.27 27.79
CA TYR A 112 37.18 -12.44 28.15
C TYR A 112 36.96 -13.35 26.92
N PRO A 113 38.00 -14.10 26.49
CA PRO A 113 37.98 -14.81 25.20
C PRO A 113 36.93 -15.92 25.09
N LYS A 114 36.38 -16.40 26.22
CA LYS A 114 35.34 -17.44 26.24
C LYS A 114 33.92 -16.87 26.16
N ASP A 115 33.70 -15.64 26.60
CA ASP A 115 32.35 -15.11 26.82
C ASP A 115 31.67 -14.66 25.52
N GLY A 116 32.42 -14.04 24.60
CA GLY A 116 31.91 -13.65 23.28
C GLY A 116 31.44 -14.85 22.45
N PRO A 117 32.23 -15.93 22.32
CA PRO A 117 31.80 -17.13 21.60
C PRO A 117 30.59 -17.83 22.23
N GLN A 118 30.46 -17.80 23.57
CA GLN A 118 29.28 -18.34 24.25
C GLN A 118 28.02 -17.53 23.93
N LEU A 119 28.10 -16.20 24.00
CA LEU A 119 27.01 -15.31 23.62
C LEU A 119 26.58 -15.55 22.17
N LEU A 120 27.55 -15.68 21.25
CA LEU A 120 27.28 -16.00 19.85
C LEU A 120 26.52 -17.33 19.69
N ASN A 121 26.95 -18.38 20.39
CA ASN A 121 26.27 -19.68 20.34
C ASN A 121 24.85 -19.61 20.91
N GLU A 122 24.66 -18.87 22.01
CA GLU A 122 23.34 -18.66 22.62
C GLU A 122 22.38 -17.97 21.64
N ILE A 123 22.83 -16.91 20.96
CA ILE A 123 22.04 -16.23 19.93
C ILE A 123 21.70 -17.18 18.76
N VAL A 124 22.68 -17.94 18.26
CA VAL A 124 22.46 -18.85 17.12
C VAL A 124 21.45 -19.93 17.48
N GLU A 125 21.58 -20.59 18.63
CA GLU A 125 20.66 -21.65 19.04
C GLU A 125 19.26 -21.09 19.35
N LYS A 126 19.19 -19.98 20.07
CA LYS A 126 17.90 -19.38 20.46
C LYS A 126 17.14 -18.77 19.27
N SER A 127 17.84 -18.42 18.19
CA SER A 127 17.20 -17.89 16.98
C SER A 127 16.26 -18.86 16.30
N MET A 128 16.42 -20.17 16.52
CA MET A 128 15.70 -21.23 15.80
C MET A 128 15.72 -21.04 14.28
N GLY A 129 16.78 -20.43 13.75
CA GLY A 129 16.96 -20.14 12.34
C GLY A 129 16.23 -18.90 11.80
N VAL A 130 15.57 -18.11 12.66
CA VAL A 130 14.78 -16.93 12.29
C VAL A 130 15.66 -15.69 12.22
N PHE A 131 15.94 -15.22 11.01
CA PHE A 131 16.81 -14.05 10.77
C PHE A 131 16.28 -12.75 11.38
N LEU A 132 14.96 -12.56 11.37
CA LEU A 132 14.34 -11.36 11.97
C LEU A 132 14.68 -11.27 13.46
N TRP A 133 14.52 -12.38 14.18
CA TRP A 133 14.88 -12.48 15.60
C TRP A 133 16.34 -12.08 15.83
N VAL A 134 17.25 -12.59 15.00
CA VAL A 134 18.68 -12.29 15.08
C VAL A 134 18.95 -10.79 14.87
N LYS A 135 18.34 -10.16 13.86
CA LYS A 135 18.49 -8.71 13.61
C LYS A 135 18.11 -7.89 14.85
N ILE A 136 16.98 -8.23 15.48
CA ILE A 136 16.46 -7.52 16.66
C ILE A 136 17.40 -7.69 17.85
N VAL A 137 17.84 -8.93 18.12
CA VAL A 137 18.77 -9.23 19.21
C VAL A 137 20.08 -8.49 19.00
N VAL A 138 20.67 -8.56 17.80
CA VAL A 138 21.92 -7.88 17.49
C VAL A 138 21.78 -6.37 17.67
N ARG A 139 20.68 -5.74 17.21
CA ARG A 139 20.44 -4.31 17.44
C ARG A 139 20.36 -3.97 18.92
N SER A 140 19.65 -4.77 19.72
CA SER A 140 19.60 -4.60 21.19
C SER A 140 20.98 -4.73 21.83
N LEU A 141 21.78 -5.71 21.41
CA LEU A 141 23.12 -5.93 21.95
C LEU A 141 24.09 -4.81 21.54
N LEU A 142 23.99 -4.30 20.30
CA LEU A 142 24.77 -3.14 19.85
C LEU A 142 24.45 -1.89 20.68
N GLN A 143 23.17 -1.65 20.99
CA GLN A 143 22.82 -0.55 21.90
C GLN A 143 23.46 -0.74 23.28
N GLY A 144 23.42 -1.96 23.84
CA GLY A 144 24.07 -2.25 25.11
C GLY A 144 25.59 -2.06 25.08
N LEU A 145 26.21 -2.33 23.93
CA LEU A 145 27.63 -2.07 23.71
C LEU A 145 27.95 -0.56 23.67
N CYS A 146 27.09 0.26 23.07
CA CYS A 146 27.17 1.73 23.14
C CYS A 146 27.07 2.24 24.60
N ASP A 147 26.25 1.58 25.41
CA ASP A 147 26.08 1.86 26.84
C ASP A 147 27.22 1.25 27.71
N PHE A 148 28.33 0.83 27.10
CA PHE A 148 29.49 0.19 27.75
C PHE A 148 29.16 -1.00 28.65
N ASN A 149 28.07 -1.73 28.37
CA ASN A 149 27.65 -2.88 29.17
C ASN A 149 28.72 -3.99 29.16
N ARG A 150 28.77 -4.82 30.21
CA ARG A 150 29.65 -6.00 30.28
C ARG A 150 29.05 -7.14 29.45
N ILE A 151 29.86 -8.12 29.02
CA ILE A 151 29.31 -9.30 28.33
C ILE A 151 28.28 -10.04 29.18
N SER A 152 28.43 -10.06 30.51
CA SER A 152 27.43 -10.65 31.41
C SER A 152 26.05 -9.96 31.32
N ASP A 153 26.02 -8.66 31.08
CA ASP A 153 24.78 -7.89 30.98
C ASP A 153 24.14 -8.11 29.60
N LEU A 154 24.97 -8.18 28.55
CA LEU A 154 24.56 -8.57 27.20
C LEU A 154 23.96 -9.98 27.18
N LYS A 155 24.60 -10.95 27.84
CA LYS A 155 24.08 -12.32 27.99
C LYS A 155 22.72 -12.33 28.70
N LYS A 156 22.51 -11.51 29.73
CA LYS A 156 21.21 -11.40 30.40
C LYS A 156 20.11 -10.90 29.48
N ARG A 157 20.40 -10.07 28.46
CA ARG A 157 19.39 -9.57 27.52
C ARG A 157 18.81 -10.66 26.62
N VAL A 158 19.62 -11.67 26.25
CA VAL A 158 19.22 -12.72 25.30
C VAL A 158 18.04 -13.58 25.81
N PRO A 159 18.02 -14.04 27.08
CA PRO A 159 16.88 -14.74 27.67
C PRO A 159 15.55 -13.96 27.65
N TYR A 160 15.57 -12.63 27.81
CA TYR A 160 14.35 -11.82 27.85
C TYR A 160 13.67 -11.65 26.49
N LEU A 161 14.36 -11.97 25.40
CA LEU A 161 13.78 -11.94 24.06
C LEU A 161 12.98 -13.23 23.82
N PRO A 162 11.71 -13.15 23.41
CA PRO A 162 10.88 -14.33 23.16
C PRO A 162 11.42 -15.17 22.00
N GLU A 163 11.33 -16.49 22.11
CA GLU A 163 11.78 -17.44 21.06
C GLU A 163 10.76 -17.57 19.92
N ASP A 164 9.49 -17.35 20.23
CA ASP A 164 8.40 -17.36 19.28
C ASP A 164 8.30 -16.01 18.55
N LEU A 165 8.07 -16.06 17.23
CA LEU A 165 8.04 -14.88 16.37
C LEU A 165 6.91 -13.92 16.75
N GLU A 166 5.75 -14.43 17.17
CA GLU A 166 4.59 -13.61 17.55
C GLU A 166 4.82 -12.96 18.91
N ALA A 167 5.36 -13.72 19.86
CA ALA A 167 5.78 -13.17 21.14
C ALA A 167 6.87 -12.11 20.95
N LEU A 168 7.78 -12.30 19.99
CA LEU A 168 8.79 -11.32 19.60
C LEU A 168 8.16 -10.04 19.03
N TYR A 169 7.21 -10.15 18.10
CA TYR A 169 6.47 -8.98 17.58
C TYR A 169 5.76 -8.24 18.72
N ALA A 170 5.05 -8.96 19.60
CA ALA A 170 4.39 -8.37 20.76
C ALA A 170 5.40 -7.68 21.69
N HIS A 171 6.59 -8.25 21.89
CA HIS A 171 7.65 -7.65 22.69
C HIS A 171 8.18 -6.36 22.06
N ILE A 172 8.44 -6.35 20.75
CA ILE A 172 8.89 -5.14 20.02
C ILE A 172 7.83 -4.05 20.13
N LEU A 173 6.57 -4.38 19.81
CA LEU A 173 5.47 -3.41 19.84
C LEU A 173 5.22 -2.85 21.24
N ARG A 174 5.41 -3.65 22.30
CA ARG A 174 5.33 -3.20 23.71
C ARG A 174 6.47 -2.29 24.13
N ASN A 175 7.64 -2.41 23.50
CA ASN A 175 8.82 -1.63 23.83
C ASN A 175 8.95 -0.37 22.96
N ILE A 176 8.04 -0.14 22.01
CA ILE A 176 7.91 1.17 21.37
C ILE A 176 7.65 2.20 22.48
N ASP A 177 8.28 3.37 22.37
CA ASP A 177 8.01 4.46 23.32
C ASP A 177 6.48 4.74 23.33
N PRO A 178 5.84 4.81 24.51
CA PRO A 178 4.42 5.12 24.59
C PRO A 178 3.97 6.34 23.78
N LEU A 179 4.86 7.32 23.58
CA LEU A 179 4.62 8.50 22.74
C LEU A 179 4.36 8.13 21.27
N TYR A 180 4.97 7.06 20.76
CA TYR A 180 4.82 6.61 19.38
C TYR A 180 3.73 5.54 19.20
N HIS A 181 3.07 5.04 20.26
CA HIS A 181 2.08 3.97 20.11
C HIS A 181 0.92 4.31 19.17
N ALA A 182 0.39 5.53 19.28
CA ALA A 182 -0.70 5.99 18.41
C ALA A 182 -0.21 6.11 16.96
N GLN A 183 0.95 6.74 16.75
CA GLN A 183 1.53 6.91 15.41
C GLN A 183 1.87 5.56 14.75
N ALA A 184 2.51 4.65 15.49
CA ALA A 184 2.79 3.30 15.00
C ALA A 184 1.48 2.62 14.56
N SER A 185 0.45 2.67 15.40
CA SER A 185 -0.85 2.09 15.10
C SER A 185 -1.49 2.68 13.84
N LYS A 186 -1.44 4.00 13.63
CA LYS A 186 -1.91 4.65 12.40
C LYS A 186 -1.17 4.12 11.17
N ILE A 187 0.16 4.16 11.19
CA ILE A 187 1.01 3.73 10.06
C ILE A 187 0.75 2.27 9.69
N PHE A 188 0.70 1.36 10.67
CA PHE A 188 0.46 -0.05 10.42
C PHE A 188 -0.93 -0.30 9.82
N GLN A 189 -1.95 0.43 10.26
CA GLN A 189 -3.31 0.34 9.70
C GLN A 189 -3.37 0.86 8.26
N ILE A 190 -2.72 2.00 7.98
CA ILE A 190 -2.61 2.58 6.62
C ILE A 190 -1.92 1.61 5.66
N VAL A 191 -0.74 1.11 6.03
CA VAL A 191 0.06 0.20 5.19
C VAL A 191 -0.70 -1.09 4.91
N ARG A 192 -1.37 -1.68 5.92
CA ARG A 192 -2.18 -2.88 5.73
C ARG A 192 -3.38 -2.63 4.82
N LEU A 193 -4.06 -1.50 4.98
CA LEU A 193 -5.21 -1.14 4.17
C LEU A 193 -4.79 -1.09 2.69
N ALA A 194 -3.75 -0.33 2.38
CA ALA A 194 -3.30 -0.19 1.01
C ALA A 194 -2.80 -1.52 0.40
N GLN A 195 -2.14 -2.39 1.17
CA GLN A 195 -1.74 -3.74 0.72
C GLN A 195 -2.93 -4.64 0.36
N ARG A 196 -4.12 -4.39 0.92
CA ARG A 196 -5.34 -5.16 0.61
C ARG A 196 -6.04 -4.68 -0.66
N HIS A 197 -6.01 -3.38 -0.92
CA HIS A 197 -6.70 -2.77 -2.05
C HIS A 197 -5.88 -2.78 -3.34
N SER A 198 -4.55 -2.72 -3.23
CA SER A 198 -3.66 -2.67 -4.39
C SER A 198 -2.55 -3.72 -4.29
N SER A 199 -2.20 -4.31 -5.43
CA SER A 199 -0.95 -5.09 -5.54
C SER A 199 0.28 -4.19 -5.60
N ASP A 200 0.08 -2.89 -5.88
CA ASP A 200 1.14 -1.90 -5.89
C ASP A 200 1.47 -1.42 -4.48
N ARG A 201 2.74 -1.09 -4.26
CA ARG A 201 3.25 -0.70 -2.94
C ARG A 201 2.86 0.74 -2.65
N VAL A 202 2.51 1.02 -1.38
CA VAL A 202 2.43 2.40 -0.90
C VAL A 202 3.81 3.03 -0.97
N THR A 203 3.92 4.13 -1.71
CA THR A 203 5.15 4.91 -1.76
C THR A 203 5.35 5.67 -0.44
N LEU A 204 6.59 6.00 -0.10
CA LEU A 204 6.87 6.83 1.08
C LEU A 204 6.16 8.19 1.01
N LEU A 205 6.00 8.73 -0.20
CA LEU A 205 5.30 9.99 -0.42
C LEU A 205 3.80 9.87 -0.09
N ASN A 206 3.12 8.84 -0.59
CA ASN A 206 1.71 8.59 -0.26
C ASN A 206 1.52 8.34 1.24
N LEU A 207 2.41 7.55 1.85
CA LEU A 207 2.36 7.32 3.29
C LEU A 207 2.59 8.62 4.08
N SER A 208 3.45 9.52 3.60
CA SER A 208 3.66 10.83 4.23
C SER A 208 2.42 11.72 4.23
N TRP A 209 1.57 11.61 3.21
CA TRP A 209 0.30 12.32 3.14
C TRP A 209 -0.80 11.65 3.97
N ALA A 210 -0.80 10.33 4.04
CA ALA A 210 -1.74 9.58 4.86
C ALA A 210 -1.46 9.74 6.37
N ASP A 211 -0.20 9.89 6.79
CA ASP A 211 0.23 10.18 8.17
C ASP A 211 0.47 11.68 8.42
N ASP A 212 -0.11 12.56 7.60
CA ASP A 212 -0.01 14.01 7.81
C ASP A 212 -0.83 14.45 9.03
N GLU A 213 -0.35 15.45 9.76
CA GLU A 213 -0.99 15.95 10.98
C GLU A 213 -2.06 17.00 10.68
N ASP A 214 -1.95 17.68 9.53
CA ASP A 214 -2.91 18.68 9.10
C ASP A 214 -4.09 18.01 8.39
N ASP A 215 -5.19 17.89 9.14
CA ASP A 215 -6.40 17.27 8.66
C ASP A 215 -7.08 18.04 7.51
N GLU A 216 -6.86 19.35 7.40
CA GLU A 216 -7.46 20.22 6.38
C GLU A 216 -6.57 20.34 5.13
N TRP A 217 -5.30 19.90 5.21
CA TRP A 217 -4.33 20.07 4.14
C TRP A 217 -4.78 19.46 2.81
N ALA A 218 -5.41 18.28 2.83
CA ALA A 218 -5.91 17.66 1.61
C ALA A 218 -6.93 18.53 0.87
N GLU A 219 -7.74 19.29 1.60
CA GLU A 219 -8.72 20.23 1.02
C GLU A 219 -8.04 21.54 0.59
N ALA A 220 -7.21 22.12 1.46
CA ALA A 220 -6.61 23.44 1.26
C ALA A 220 -5.41 23.47 0.29
N ALA A 221 -4.73 22.34 0.09
CA ALA A 221 -3.50 22.28 -0.71
C ALA A 221 -3.73 22.78 -2.14
N PRO A 222 -2.81 23.59 -2.70
CA PRO A 222 -2.89 24.04 -4.07
C PRO A 222 -2.65 22.87 -5.04
N MET A 223 -3.31 22.92 -6.21
CA MET A 223 -3.04 21.99 -7.30
C MET A 223 -1.77 22.39 -8.04
N GLN A 224 -0.64 21.86 -7.60
CA GLN A 224 0.66 22.07 -8.24
C GLN A 224 1.62 20.93 -7.91
N PRO A 225 2.62 20.67 -8.77
CA PRO A 225 3.65 19.70 -8.46
C PRO A 225 4.40 20.09 -7.19
N LEU A 226 4.72 19.11 -6.33
CA LEU A 226 5.59 19.39 -5.20
C LEU A 226 7.03 19.63 -5.68
N PRO A 227 7.73 20.61 -5.08
CA PRO A 227 9.17 20.75 -5.25
C PRO A 227 9.90 19.44 -4.91
N GLU A 228 10.98 19.14 -5.64
CA GLU A 228 11.80 17.93 -5.41
C GLU A 228 12.37 17.88 -3.98
N ASP A 229 12.72 19.05 -3.41
CA ASP A 229 13.20 19.17 -2.04
C ASP A 229 12.12 18.75 -1.02
N ASP A 230 10.86 19.11 -1.26
CA ASP A 230 9.73 18.74 -0.39
C ASP A 230 9.42 17.25 -0.48
N ILE A 231 9.50 16.67 -1.70
CA ILE A 231 9.34 15.23 -1.91
C ILE A 231 10.43 14.48 -1.15
N SER A 232 11.68 14.91 -1.28
CA SER A 232 12.83 14.30 -0.61
C SER A 232 12.68 14.38 0.91
N PHE A 233 12.36 15.57 1.43
CA PHE A 233 12.14 15.80 2.86
C PHE A 233 11.02 14.91 3.43
N ARG A 234 9.88 14.81 2.72
CA ARG A 234 8.77 13.93 3.11
C ARG A 234 9.20 12.46 3.11
N CYS A 235 9.87 11.99 2.06
CA CYS A 235 10.33 10.61 1.97
C CYS A 235 11.33 10.25 3.08
N GLU A 236 12.33 11.11 3.33
CA GLU A 236 13.34 10.90 4.37
C GLU A 236 12.71 10.92 5.77
N THR A 237 11.79 11.84 6.02
CA THR A 237 11.07 11.94 7.30
C THR A 237 10.21 10.70 7.54
N THR A 238 9.47 10.24 6.53
CA THR A 238 8.65 9.03 6.64
C THR A 238 9.52 7.79 6.85
N ASP A 239 10.65 7.63 6.14
CA ASP A 239 11.58 6.52 6.36
C ASP A 239 12.16 6.53 7.79
N ALA A 240 12.50 7.71 8.32
CA ALA A 240 12.93 7.87 9.71
C ALA A 240 11.81 7.51 10.70
N ARG A 241 10.57 7.92 10.44
CA ARG A 241 9.38 7.58 11.26
C ARG A 241 9.12 6.07 11.28
N LEU A 242 9.25 5.37 10.14
CA LEU A 242 9.13 3.91 10.11
C LEU A 242 10.16 3.24 11.03
N LYS A 243 11.39 3.76 11.08
CA LYS A 243 12.46 3.23 11.95
C LYS A 243 12.22 3.49 13.43
N SER A 244 11.70 4.66 13.79
CA SER A 244 11.47 5.07 15.19
C SER A 244 10.13 4.57 15.72
N ALA A 245 9.02 4.87 15.05
CA ALA A 245 7.67 4.58 15.50
C ALA A 245 7.30 3.10 15.31
N CYS A 246 7.71 2.46 14.21
CA CYS A 246 7.40 1.06 13.94
C CYS A 246 8.50 0.09 14.40
N ALA A 247 9.50 0.58 15.14
CA ALA A 247 10.64 -0.19 15.65
C ALA A 247 11.40 -1.01 14.58
N GLY A 248 11.34 -0.60 13.31
CA GLY A 248 11.96 -1.32 12.19
C GLY A 248 11.20 -2.59 11.76
N LEU A 249 9.94 -2.74 12.16
CA LEU A 249 9.04 -3.76 11.62
C LEU A 249 8.48 -3.41 10.24
N LEU A 250 8.54 -2.13 9.88
CA LEU A 250 8.31 -1.64 8.52
C LEU A 250 9.60 -0.97 8.04
N GLU A 251 10.02 -1.31 6.82
CA GLU A 251 11.13 -0.67 6.13
C GLU A 251 10.62 -0.17 4.77
N SER A 252 11.21 0.90 4.23
CA SER A 252 10.84 1.50 2.93
C SER A 252 10.91 0.53 1.73
N ASN A 253 11.56 -0.62 1.89
CA ASN A 253 11.65 -1.69 0.90
C ASN A 253 10.86 -2.96 1.28
N ASP A 254 10.15 -2.98 2.42
CA ASP A 254 9.49 -4.17 2.95
C ASP A 254 8.05 -4.32 2.41
N VAL A 255 7.61 -5.58 2.29
CA VAL A 255 6.28 -5.99 1.83
C VAL A 255 5.60 -6.92 2.83
N ARG A 256 6.19 -7.17 4.01
CA ARG A 256 5.71 -8.22 4.92
C ARG A 256 5.13 -7.66 6.21
N PHE A 257 3.81 -7.46 6.24
CA PHE A 257 3.10 -7.23 7.50
C PHE A 257 1.66 -7.82 7.56
N SER A 258 1.30 -8.68 6.61
CA SER A 258 -0.06 -9.23 6.52
C SER A 258 -0.40 -10.29 7.58
N ASP A 259 0.61 -10.94 8.20
CA ASP A 259 0.41 -12.24 8.87
C ASP A 259 0.64 -12.23 10.39
N LEU A 260 0.61 -11.07 11.04
CA LEU A 260 0.61 -11.04 12.50
C LEU A 260 -0.63 -11.75 13.07
N ARG A 261 -0.46 -12.43 14.21
CA ARG A 261 -1.59 -13.00 14.94
C ARG A 261 -2.63 -11.94 15.33
N ARG A 262 -3.88 -12.38 15.39
CA ARG A 262 -5.05 -11.55 15.75
C ARG A 262 -4.85 -10.77 17.06
N ASP A 263 -4.30 -11.39 18.10
CA ASP A 263 -4.08 -10.74 19.40
C ASP A 263 -3.04 -9.61 19.36
N VAL A 264 -2.01 -9.73 18.50
CA VAL A 264 -1.03 -8.66 18.30
C VAL A 264 -1.67 -7.51 17.52
N TRP A 265 -2.46 -7.84 16.50
CA TRP A 265 -3.25 -6.87 15.73
C TRP A 265 -4.27 -6.13 16.59
N ASP A 266 -5.00 -6.83 17.45
CA ASP A 266 -6.01 -6.24 18.33
C ASP A 266 -5.35 -5.23 19.28
N GLY A 267 -4.17 -5.57 19.83
CA GLY A 267 -3.39 -4.66 20.69
C GLY A 267 -2.83 -3.43 19.95
N LEU A 268 -2.64 -3.53 18.64
CA LEU A 268 -2.21 -2.43 17.80
C LEU A 268 -3.37 -1.50 17.45
N ILE A 269 -4.49 -2.06 16.98
CA ILE A 269 -5.71 -1.31 16.65
C ILE A 269 -6.28 -0.63 17.89
N SER A 270 -6.20 -1.26 19.06
CA SER A 270 -6.70 -0.67 20.31
C SER A 270 -6.01 0.66 20.68
N ARG A 271 -4.84 0.98 20.10
CA ARG A 271 -4.13 2.25 20.36
C ARG A 271 -4.77 3.46 19.69
N THR A 272 -5.58 3.25 18.65
CA THR A 272 -6.35 4.31 17.98
C THR A 272 -7.86 4.09 18.11
N SER A 273 -8.29 3.02 18.79
CA SER A 273 -9.71 2.78 19.07
C SER A 273 -10.32 3.92 19.89
N GLY A 274 -11.44 4.45 19.42
CA GLY A 274 -12.11 5.60 20.06
C GLY A 274 -11.44 6.96 19.79
N THR A 275 -10.43 7.00 18.92
CA THR A 275 -9.94 8.26 18.32
C THR A 275 -10.70 8.55 17.03
N GLY A 276 -10.67 9.79 16.53
CA GLY A 276 -11.23 10.16 15.22
C GLY A 276 -10.40 9.69 14.02
N PHE A 277 -9.54 8.68 14.19
CA PHE A 277 -8.67 8.19 13.12
C PHE A 277 -9.39 7.11 12.30
N SER A 278 -9.43 7.31 10.97
CA SER A 278 -9.78 6.28 9.98
C SER A 278 -8.63 6.09 8.99
N PRO A 279 -8.12 4.86 8.78
CA PRO A 279 -7.13 4.59 7.74
C PRO A 279 -7.70 4.81 6.33
N HIS A 280 -9.01 4.64 6.13
CA HIS A 280 -9.70 4.91 4.87
C HIS A 280 -9.71 6.41 4.58
N LEU A 281 -10.04 7.24 5.58
CA LEU A 281 -9.96 8.69 5.43
C LEU A 281 -8.53 9.17 5.14
N ALA A 282 -7.54 8.62 5.85
CA ALA A 282 -6.13 8.93 5.62
C ALA A 282 -5.69 8.62 4.17
N MET A 283 -6.07 7.45 3.66
CA MET A 283 -5.77 7.08 2.27
C MET A 283 -6.55 7.91 1.25
N LEU A 284 -7.81 8.27 1.52
CA LEU A 284 -8.58 9.20 0.69
C LEU A 284 -7.89 10.56 0.58
N LYS A 285 -7.47 11.14 1.72
CA LYS A 285 -6.68 12.40 1.76
C LYS A 285 -5.40 12.28 0.95
N SER A 286 -4.66 11.18 1.11
CA SER A 286 -3.46 10.90 0.31
C SER A 286 -3.75 10.83 -1.19
N SER A 287 -4.86 10.24 -1.62
CA SER A 287 -5.21 10.17 -3.05
C SER A 287 -5.52 11.55 -3.64
N VAL A 288 -6.23 12.41 -2.90
CA VAL A 288 -6.50 13.80 -3.32
C VAL A 288 -5.18 14.58 -3.45
N LEU A 289 -4.30 14.48 -2.46
CA LEU A 289 -2.98 15.14 -2.50
C LEU A 289 -2.10 14.62 -3.64
N HIS A 290 -2.13 13.31 -3.91
CA HIS A 290 -1.44 12.73 -5.05
C HIS A 290 -1.94 13.33 -6.38
N LEU A 291 -3.25 13.41 -6.59
CA LEU A 291 -3.82 14.04 -7.78
C LEU A 291 -3.45 15.52 -7.90
N LYS A 292 -3.39 16.26 -6.78
CA LYS A 292 -2.93 17.66 -6.76
C LYS A 292 -1.46 17.81 -7.16
N ALA A 293 -0.63 16.84 -6.79
CA ALA A 293 0.81 16.83 -6.97
C ALA A 293 1.30 16.36 -8.34
N LEU A 294 0.44 15.80 -9.20
CA LEU A 294 0.88 15.27 -10.50
C LEU A 294 1.45 16.37 -11.40
N ASP A 295 2.66 16.14 -11.91
CA ASP A 295 3.32 17.06 -12.83
C ASP A 295 2.74 16.98 -14.24
N THR A 296 2.24 18.13 -14.70
CA THR A 296 1.64 18.32 -16.02
C THR A 296 2.63 18.93 -17.02
N SER A 297 3.83 19.32 -16.57
CA SER A 297 4.85 19.98 -17.39
C SER A 297 5.56 19.03 -18.38
N PHE A 298 5.52 17.72 -18.11
CA PHE A 298 6.15 16.66 -18.91
C PHE A 298 5.58 16.49 -20.34
N ARG A 299 4.57 17.28 -20.75
CA ARG A 299 3.92 17.20 -22.08
C ARG A 299 3.97 18.49 -22.92
N LEU A 300 4.97 19.35 -22.73
CA LEU A 300 5.37 20.27 -23.80
C LEU A 300 6.42 19.56 -24.67
N PRO A 301 6.13 19.17 -25.92
CA PRO A 301 7.08 18.43 -26.74
C PRO A 301 8.28 19.33 -27.08
N ARG A 302 9.43 19.04 -26.48
CA ARG A 302 10.74 19.32 -27.07
C ARG A 302 11.38 17.98 -27.41
N HIS A 303 10.99 17.44 -28.58
CA HIS A 303 11.67 16.35 -29.28
C HIS A 303 11.94 15.08 -28.45
N ALA A 304 10.95 14.20 -28.31
CA ALA A 304 11.18 12.82 -27.86
C ALA A 304 10.53 11.84 -28.85
N THR A 305 11.24 10.76 -29.16
CA THR A 305 10.94 9.75 -30.18
C THR A 305 9.78 8.83 -29.78
N GLU A 306 9.06 8.33 -30.79
CA GLU A 306 7.76 7.62 -30.73
C GLU A 306 7.70 6.38 -29.81
N ASP A 307 8.83 5.76 -29.45
CA ASP A 307 8.83 4.48 -28.73
C ASP A 307 8.59 4.59 -27.20
N THR A 308 8.66 5.79 -26.62
CA THR A 308 8.40 6.02 -25.17
C THR A 308 7.00 6.57 -24.85
N GLU A 309 6.20 6.88 -25.87
CA GLU A 309 4.91 7.58 -25.70
C GLU A 309 3.81 6.72 -25.03
N HIS A 310 3.92 5.39 -25.07
CA HIS A 310 2.77 4.53 -24.79
C HIS A 310 2.46 4.25 -23.31
N CYS A 311 3.40 4.46 -22.38
CA CYS A 311 3.18 4.17 -20.95
C CYS A 311 2.79 5.38 -20.08
N LEU A 312 2.94 6.61 -20.57
CA LEU A 312 2.63 7.85 -19.84
C LEU A 312 1.49 8.66 -20.50
N SER A 313 0.72 8.02 -21.39
CA SER A 313 -0.21 8.70 -22.30
C SER A 313 -1.56 9.09 -21.69
N SER A 314 -1.90 8.65 -20.47
CA SER A 314 -3.19 8.95 -19.82
C SER A 314 -3.06 9.02 -18.30
N LEU A 315 -4.03 9.67 -17.64
CA LEU A 315 -4.13 9.72 -16.18
C LEU A 315 -4.20 8.29 -15.61
N ASP A 316 -3.45 8.05 -14.53
CA ASP A 316 -3.59 6.80 -13.76
C ASP A 316 -4.92 6.79 -13.00
N MET A 317 -5.94 6.20 -13.63
CA MET A 317 -7.30 6.12 -13.07
C MET A 317 -7.37 5.30 -11.78
N ARG A 318 -6.33 4.53 -11.44
CA ARG A 318 -6.29 3.74 -10.20
C ARG A 318 -6.31 4.63 -8.96
N ILE A 319 -5.72 5.83 -9.02
CA ILE A 319 -5.72 6.77 -7.90
C ILE A 319 -7.15 7.19 -7.54
N ILE A 320 -7.97 7.50 -8.55
CA ILE A 320 -9.38 7.87 -8.38
C ILE A 320 -10.19 6.65 -7.94
N ALA A 321 -9.94 5.49 -8.55
CA ALA A 321 -10.65 4.25 -8.24
C ALA A 321 -10.45 3.81 -6.79
N GLU A 322 -9.21 3.88 -6.28
CA GLU A 322 -8.88 3.59 -4.88
C GLU A 322 -9.53 4.62 -3.93
N ALA A 323 -9.47 5.92 -4.26
CA ALA A 323 -10.12 6.96 -3.47
C ALA A 323 -11.63 6.70 -3.28
N LEU A 324 -12.32 6.32 -4.36
CA LEU A 324 -13.74 5.99 -4.32
C LEU A 324 -14.06 4.73 -3.52
N GLN A 325 -13.12 3.79 -3.40
CA GLN A 325 -13.30 2.61 -2.54
C GLN A 325 -13.09 2.95 -1.06
N TYR A 326 -12.19 3.89 -0.74
CA TYR A 326 -11.96 4.32 0.63
C TYR A 326 -13.07 5.21 1.18
N ALA A 327 -13.64 6.08 0.34
CA ALA A 327 -14.62 7.09 0.76
C ALA A 327 -15.84 6.57 1.54
N PRO A 328 -16.63 5.58 1.05
CA PRO A 328 -17.82 5.12 1.78
C PRO A 328 -17.46 4.45 3.11
N VAL A 329 -16.35 3.71 3.14
CA VAL A 329 -15.88 3.08 4.39
C VAL A 329 -15.35 4.12 5.38
N ALA A 330 -14.80 5.24 4.90
CA ALA A 330 -14.39 6.34 5.76
C ALA A 330 -15.59 7.06 6.42
N GLU A 331 -16.70 7.23 5.69
CA GLU A 331 -17.95 7.74 6.25
C GLU A 331 -18.48 6.78 7.33
N ASP A 332 -18.48 5.46 7.05
CA ASP A 332 -18.90 4.43 8.02
C ASP A 332 -18.00 4.36 9.26
N ASP A 333 -16.69 4.46 9.10
CA ASP A 333 -15.70 4.38 10.18
C ASP A 333 -15.92 5.47 11.24
N LEU A 334 -16.30 6.68 10.79
CA LEU A 334 -16.37 7.88 11.64
C LEU A 334 -17.80 8.36 11.90
N GLY A 335 -18.78 7.88 11.13
CA GLY A 335 -20.17 8.35 11.19
C GLY A 335 -20.32 9.83 10.87
N VAL A 336 -19.41 10.40 10.09
CA VAL A 336 -19.41 11.81 9.68
C VAL A 336 -19.15 11.93 8.19
N GLU A 337 -19.61 13.03 7.61
CA GLU A 337 -19.49 13.35 6.19
C GLU A 337 -18.28 14.24 5.89
N PHE A 338 -17.71 14.10 4.69
CA PHE A 338 -16.55 14.88 4.24
C PHE A 338 -16.82 15.56 2.89
N PRO A 339 -17.86 16.41 2.78
CA PRO A 339 -18.28 16.97 1.49
C PRO A 339 -17.20 17.82 0.82
N GLY A 340 -16.41 18.58 1.60
CA GLY A 340 -15.31 19.38 1.08
C GLY A 340 -14.22 18.53 0.43
N LEU A 341 -13.80 17.45 1.09
CA LEU A 341 -12.81 16.51 0.56
C LEU A 341 -13.31 15.77 -0.70
N LEU A 342 -14.57 15.36 -0.72
CA LEU A 342 -15.17 14.67 -1.88
C LEU A 342 -15.36 15.62 -3.07
N ASP A 343 -15.76 16.86 -2.82
CA ASP A 343 -15.79 17.91 -3.84
C ASP A 343 -14.36 18.13 -4.39
N GLN A 344 -13.35 18.19 -3.52
CA GLN A 344 -11.96 18.32 -3.94
C GLN A 344 -11.49 17.14 -4.78
N LEU A 345 -11.86 15.90 -4.44
CA LEU A 345 -11.56 14.71 -5.24
C LEU A 345 -12.09 14.87 -6.67
N ASP A 346 -13.35 15.29 -6.82
CA ASP A 346 -13.95 15.47 -8.14
C ASP A 346 -13.27 16.58 -8.95
N ILE A 347 -12.99 17.71 -8.30
CA ILE A 347 -12.32 18.86 -8.92
C ILE A 347 -10.95 18.47 -9.47
N VAL A 348 -10.11 17.83 -8.64
CA VAL A 348 -8.74 17.49 -9.05
C VAL A 348 -8.73 16.35 -10.07
N ALA A 349 -9.64 15.38 -9.96
CA ALA A 349 -9.80 14.32 -10.94
C ALA A 349 -10.22 14.88 -12.31
N SER A 350 -11.20 15.80 -12.34
CA SER A 350 -11.66 16.46 -13.55
C SER A 350 -10.55 17.26 -14.24
N GLN A 351 -9.76 18.01 -13.46
CA GLN A 351 -8.64 18.78 -13.99
C GLN A 351 -7.54 17.88 -14.55
N GLN A 352 -7.14 16.83 -13.82
CA GLN A 352 -6.11 15.91 -14.29
C GLN A 352 -6.58 15.12 -15.52
N TRP A 353 -7.83 14.66 -15.54
CA TRP A 353 -8.39 13.98 -16.71
C TRP A 353 -8.35 14.87 -17.95
N PHE A 354 -8.73 16.14 -17.81
CA PHE A 354 -8.66 17.08 -18.92
C PHE A 354 -7.22 17.23 -19.44
N VAL A 355 -6.24 17.43 -18.55
CA VAL A 355 -4.84 17.64 -18.94
C VAL A 355 -4.23 16.41 -19.59
N TRP A 356 -4.40 15.24 -18.98
CA TRP A 356 -3.74 14.00 -19.41
C TRP A 356 -4.41 13.34 -20.61
N ASN A 357 -5.74 13.43 -20.70
CA ASN A 357 -6.51 12.74 -21.73
C ASN A 357 -7.02 13.71 -22.82
N LYS A 358 -6.82 15.04 -22.67
CA LYS A 358 -7.30 16.09 -23.61
C LYS A 358 -8.79 15.96 -23.93
N SER A 359 -9.57 15.58 -22.92
CA SER A 359 -11.00 15.29 -23.06
C SER A 359 -11.82 16.23 -22.20
N ALA A 360 -12.84 16.85 -22.79
CA ALA A 360 -13.81 17.68 -22.07
C ALA A 360 -14.90 16.84 -21.37
N MET A 361 -14.87 15.51 -21.50
CA MET A 361 -15.77 14.62 -20.76
C MET A 361 -15.32 14.54 -19.31
N HIS A 362 -16.26 14.30 -18.40
CA HIS A 362 -15.96 13.98 -17.01
C HIS A 362 -15.10 12.71 -16.91
N TRP A 363 -14.22 12.65 -15.90
CA TRP A 363 -13.28 11.53 -15.69
C TRP A 363 -13.95 10.18 -15.50
N SER A 364 -15.23 10.19 -15.06
CA SER A 364 -16.07 8.98 -14.98
C SER A 364 -16.18 8.22 -16.30
N TYR A 365 -15.92 8.86 -17.45
CA TYR A 365 -15.86 8.18 -18.75
C TYR A 365 -14.81 7.05 -18.80
N GLY A 366 -13.69 7.23 -18.08
CA GLY A 366 -12.55 6.30 -18.12
C GLY A 366 -12.38 5.45 -16.88
N ILE A 367 -13.30 5.51 -15.92
CA ILE A 367 -13.19 4.71 -14.70
C ILE A 367 -13.78 3.31 -14.91
N ASP A 368 -13.04 2.30 -14.48
CA ASP A 368 -13.46 0.91 -14.52
C ASP A 368 -13.57 0.39 -13.08
N LEU A 369 -14.78 0.49 -12.51
CA LEU A 369 -15.10 0.03 -11.16
C LEU A 369 -16.41 -0.78 -11.17
N PRO A 370 -16.48 -1.93 -10.47
CA PRO A 370 -17.71 -2.70 -10.36
C PRO A 370 -18.85 -1.86 -9.78
N GLY A 371 -20.03 -1.88 -10.43
CA GLY A 371 -21.21 -1.12 -9.99
C GLY A 371 -21.30 0.31 -10.53
N ILE A 372 -20.16 0.93 -10.89
CA ILE A 372 -20.14 2.14 -11.70
C ILE A 372 -20.17 1.70 -13.17
N LYS A 373 -21.29 1.87 -13.86
CA LYS A 373 -21.23 1.90 -15.34
C LYS A 373 -20.51 3.21 -15.69
N PRO A 374 -19.34 3.20 -16.37
CA PRO A 374 -19.46 3.20 -17.82
C PRO A 374 -18.22 2.78 -18.63
N ILE A 375 -18.47 2.24 -19.81
CA ILE A 375 -17.56 2.44 -20.94
C ILE A 375 -18.41 3.01 -22.08
N GLY A 376 -18.29 4.32 -22.31
CA GLY A 376 -18.92 5.04 -23.43
C GLY A 376 -19.86 6.21 -23.08
N LYS A 377 -20.13 6.52 -21.80
CA LYS A 377 -20.92 7.70 -21.38
C LYS A 377 -20.35 8.32 -20.11
N ALA A 378 -20.20 9.64 -20.08
CA ALA A 378 -19.84 10.38 -18.88
C ALA A 378 -21.04 10.46 -17.92
N SER A 379 -20.79 10.26 -16.63
CA SER A 379 -21.74 10.43 -15.51
C SER A 379 -21.27 11.56 -14.61
N THR A 380 -22.19 12.17 -13.89
CA THR A 380 -21.90 13.22 -12.92
C THR A 380 -21.31 12.64 -11.63
N PHE A 381 -20.68 13.46 -10.77
CA PHE A 381 -20.02 12.94 -9.56
C PHE A 381 -21.02 12.41 -8.52
N TYR A 382 -22.17 13.05 -8.34
CA TYR A 382 -23.31 12.57 -7.53
C TYR A 382 -23.79 11.19 -7.96
N GLU A 383 -23.92 10.93 -9.26
CA GLU A 383 -24.32 9.59 -9.75
C GLU A 383 -23.24 8.55 -9.47
N VAL A 384 -21.95 8.93 -9.61
CA VAL A 384 -20.84 8.07 -9.20
C VAL A 384 -20.87 7.81 -7.69
N ALA A 385 -21.05 8.85 -6.88
CA ALA A 385 -21.12 8.76 -5.43
C ALA A 385 -22.27 7.86 -4.97
N LYS A 386 -23.44 7.97 -5.61
CA LYS A 386 -24.59 7.09 -5.40
C LYS A 386 -24.28 5.64 -5.76
N CYS A 387 -23.60 5.39 -6.89
CA CYS A 387 -23.16 4.04 -7.27
C CYS A 387 -22.14 3.44 -6.30
N MET A 388 -21.31 4.28 -5.66
CA MET A 388 -20.31 3.87 -4.68
C MET A 388 -20.84 3.73 -3.25
N GLY A 389 -22.11 4.06 -2.99
CA GLY A 389 -22.71 3.95 -1.67
C GLY A 389 -22.37 5.11 -0.72
N LEU A 390 -22.01 6.28 -1.24
CA LEU A 390 -21.82 7.51 -0.44
C LEU A 390 -23.18 8.12 -0.05
N GLU A 391 -23.90 7.43 0.82
CA GLU A 391 -25.28 7.80 1.22
C GLU A 391 -25.31 9.14 1.97
N HIS A 392 -24.31 9.43 2.80
CA HIS A 392 -24.23 10.69 3.55
C HIS A 392 -23.99 11.87 2.62
N TYR A 393 -22.94 11.83 1.81
CA TYR A 393 -22.66 12.86 0.81
C TYR A 393 -23.84 13.12 -0.14
N THR A 394 -24.44 12.05 -0.70
CA THR A 394 -25.55 12.22 -1.65
C THR A 394 -26.80 12.80 -0.98
N SER A 395 -27.10 12.42 0.26
CA SER A 395 -28.21 13.00 1.02
C SER A 395 -27.98 14.49 1.29
N LEU A 396 -26.78 14.87 1.73
CA LEU A 396 -26.42 16.26 1.98
C LEU A 396 -26.55 17.12 0.71
N LYS A 397 -25.99 16.68 -0.42
CA LYS A 397 -26.07 17.41 -1.70
C LYS A 397 -27.50 17.52 -2.21
N TYR A 398 -28.33 16.52 -1.95
CA TYR A 398 -29.76 16.58 -2.28
C TYR A 398 -30.52 17.58 -1.40
N GLU A 399 -30.31 17.55 -0.08
CA GLU A 399 -31.00 18.41 0.90
C GLU A 399 -30.63 19.88 0.77
N THR A 400 -29.35 20.17 0.51
CA THR A 400 -28.84 21.54 0.34
C THR A 400 -29.25 22.18 -0.99
N ALA A 401 -29.86 21.40 -1.90
CA ALA A 401 -30.06 21.76 -3.30
C ALA A 401 -28.76 22.18 -4.02
N GLU A 402 -27.59 21.95 -3.40
CA GLU A 402 -26.29 21.94 -4.04
C GLU A 402 -26.12 20.62 -4.78
N ILE A 403 -27.02 20.35 -5.71
CA ILE A 403 -26.76 19.34 -6.72
C ILE A 403 -25.71 19.98 -7.62
N VAL A 404 -24.43 19.70 -7.34
CA VAL A 404 -23.22 20.09 -8.12
C VAL A 404 -23.27 19.56 -9.57
N ASP A 405 -24.44 19.15 -10.06
CA ASP A 405 -24.53 18.01 -10.98
C ASP A 405 -25.66 18.09 -12.00
N GLN A 406 -26.38 19.21 -12.09
CA GLN A 406 -27.41 19.34 -13.13
C GLN A 406 -26.82 19.54 -14.54
N GLN A 407 -25.52 19.84 -14.66
CA GLN A 407 -24.84 19.87 -15.94
C GLN A 407 -23.44 19.24 -15.84
N VAL A 408 -23.34 17.97 -16.28
CA VAL A 408 -22.12 17.16 -16.43
C VAL A 408 -20.92 17.95 -17.00
N ASN A 409 -21.17 18.99 -17.79
CA ASN A 409 -20.17 19.79 -18.50
C ASN A 409 -19.90 21.19 -17.89
N GLN A 410 -20.59 21.63 -16.83
CA GLN A 410 -20.47 23.00 -16.29
C GLN A 410 -19.39 23.19 -15.22
N HIS A 411 -18.83 22.11 -14.67
CA HIS A 411 -17.74 22.19 -13.67
C HIS A 411 -16.34 22.37 -14.26
N LEU A 412 -16.27 22.73 -15.55
CA LEU A 412 -15.05 23.26 -16.11
C LEU A 412 -15.13 24.79 -16.05
N PRO A 413 -14.19 25.49 -15.39
CA PRO A 413 -13.90 26.93 -15.60
C PRO A 413 -13.60 27.28 -17.08
N MET A 414 -13.77 26.34 -17.99
CA MET A 414 -13.35 26.32 -19.37
C MET A 414 -14.49 26.58 -20.35
N GLN A 415 -15.75 26.65 -19.90
CA GLN A 415 -16.82 27.20 -20.74
C GLN A 415 -16.74 28.72 -20.87
N SER A 416 -16.08 29.42 -19.93
CA SER A 416 -15.82 30.86 -20.00
C SER A 416 -14.54 31.22 -20.77
N ILE A 417 -13.75 30.22 -21.20
CA ILE A 417 -12.49 30.42 -21.90
C ILE A 417 -12.72 30.18 -23.40
N PRO A 418 -12.48 31.19 -24.28
CA PRO A 418 -12.77 31.06 -25.69
C PRO A 418 -12.02 29.88 -26.31
N PHE A 419 -12.74 28.96 -26.95
CA PHE A 419 -12.11 27.92 -27.75
C PHE A 419 -11.48 28.55 -28.98
N ILE A 420 -10.16 28.38 -29.14
CA ILE A 420 -9.49 28.81 -30.36
C ILE A 420 -9.77 27.75 -31.43
N SER A 421 -10.62 28.10 -32.39
CA SER A 421 -10.76 27.35 -33.62
C SER A 421 -9.43 27.37 -34.36
N ARG A 422 -8.79 26.21 -34.54
CA ARG A 422 -7.74 26.10 -35.57
C ARG A 422 -8.42 26.32 -36.91
N VAL A 423 -8.02 27.39 -37.61
CA VAL A 423 -8.47 27.70 -38.97
C VAL A 423 -8.36 26.42 -39.81
N GLY A 424 -9.52 25.86 -40.19
CA GLY A 424 -9.62 24.71 -41.10
C GLY A 424 -10.19 23.41 -40.54
N ASN A 425 -10.51 23.27 -39.25
CA ASN A 425 -11.17 22.05 -38.76
C ASN A 425 -12.18 22.31 -37.61
N PRO A 426 -13.50 22.35 -37.89
CA PRO A 426 -14.52 22.68 -36.90
C PRO A 426 -14.75 21.61 -35.81
N GLN A 427 -13.99 20.51 -35.80
CA GLN A 427 -14.08 19.46 -34.77
C GLN A 427 -12.91 19.41 -33.78
N THR A 428 -11.89 20.28 -33.93
CA THR A 428 -10.77 20.34 -32.96
C THR A 428 -10.84 21.62 -32.15
N TYR A 429 -11.58 21.54 -31.04
CA TYR A 429 -11.68 22.60 -30.06
C TYR A 429 -10.51 22.48 -29.09
N CYS A 430 -9.49 23.35 -29.24
CA CYS A 430 -8.38 23.43 -28.29
C CYS A 430 -8.53 24.73 -27.48
N PRO A 431 -8.75 24.66 -26.17
CA PRO A 431 -8.88 25.86 -25.36
C PRO A 431 -7.54 26.59 -25.16
N ASP A 432 -7.60 27.87 -24.81
CA ASP A 432 -6.45 28.68 -24.44
C ASP A 432 -5.89 28.26 -23.07
N LEU A 433 -4.80 27.48 -23.10
CA LEU A 433 -4.13 26.93 -21.92
C LEU A 433 -3.54 27.99 -20.98
N GLU A 434 -3.19 29.17 -21.48
CA GLU A 434 -2.60 30.24 -20.64
C GLU A 434 -3.70 31.01 -19.87
N GLN A 435 -4.84 31.27 -20.51
CA GLN A 435 -6.02 31.81 -19.81
C GLN A 435 -6.56 30.84 -18.75
N MET A 436 -6.47 29.53 -19.02
CA MET A 436 -6.83 28.48 -18.04
C MET A 436 -5.93 28.49 -16.82
N ARG A 437 -4.61 28.49 -17.03
CA ARG A 437 -3.64 28.59 -15.94
C ARG A 437 -3.85 29.85 -15.11
N TYR A 438 -4.19 30.97 -15.75
CA TYR A 438 -4.50 32.22 -15.07
C TYR A 438 -5.80 32.14 -14.26
N ALA A 439 -6.88 31.58 -14.79
CA ALA A 439 -8.16 31.43 -14.09
C ALA A 439 -8.05 30.46 -12.90
N LEU A 440 -7.31 29.36 -13.06
CA LEU A 440 -7.07 28.37 -12.00
C LEU A 440 -6.15 28.91 -10.89
N ARG A 441 -5.11 29.69 -11.22
CA ARG A 441 -4.24 30.35 -10.23
C ARG A 441 -4.94 31.44 -9.41
N ASN A 442 -6.03 32.01 -9.92
CA ASN A 442 -6.77 33.10 -9.28
C ASN A 442 -8.06 32.65 -8.57
N GLY A 443 -8.20 31.35 -8.25
CA GLY A 443 -9.26 30.87 -7.36
C GLY A 443 -10.65 30.77 -7.98
N THR A 444 -10.75 30.61 -9.31
CA THR A 444 -12.05 30.33 -9.96
C THR A 444 -12.52 28.95 -9.52
N SER A 445 -13.46 28.90 -8.57
CA SER A 445 -14.08 27.65 -8.14
C SER A 445 -14.96 27.11 -9.28
N PRO A 446 -14.85 25.81 -9.62
CA PRO A 446 -15.73 25.18 -10.61
C PRO A 446 -17.22 25.17 -10.16
N ASN A 447 -17.52 25.59 -8.93
CA ASN A 447 -18.86 25.56 -8.34
C ASN A 447 -19.64 26.87 -8.46
N LEU A 448 -19.11 27.91 -9.14
CA LEU A 448 -19.83 29.16 -9.38
C LEU A 448 -20.66 29.07 -10.66
N THR A 449 -21.97 28.94 -10.51
CA THR A 449 -22.91 29.12 -11.62
C THR A 449 -22.81 30.56 -12.17
N PRO A 450 -22.87 30.79 -13.49
CA PRO A 450 -22.75 32.13 -14.09
C PRO A 450 -23.90 33.11 -13.75
N SER A 451 -24.83 32.73 -12.89
CA SER A 451 -26.07 33.48 -12.63
C SER A 451 -25.93 34.63 -11.64
N ARG A 452 -24.73 34.92 -11.11
CA ARG A 452 -24.49 36.05 -10.20
C ARG A 452 -23.50 37.10 -10.67
N ILE A 453 -23.13 37.10 -11.95
CA ILE A 453 -22.46 38.24 -12.57
C ILE A 453 -23.43 38.85 -13.58
N THR A 454 -24.38 39.64 -13.07
CA THR A 454 -25.01 40.69 -13.87
C THR A 454 -24.18 41.97 -13.74
N PRO A 455 -24.08 42.76 -14.83
CA PRO A 455 -23.05 43.78 -15.04
C PRO A 455 -23.06 44.93 -14.02
#